data_AF-A0A7X0J9Y6-F1
#
_entry.id   AF-A0A7X0J9Y6-F1
#
_cell.length_a   1.000
_cell.length_b   1.000
_cell.length_c   1.000
_cell.angle_alpha   90.00
_cell.angle_beta   90.00
_cell.angle_gamma   90.00
#
_symmetry.space_group_name_H-M   'P 1'
#
loop_
_entity.id
_entity.type
_entity.pdbx_description
1 polymer ?
#
loop_
_entity_poly.entity_id
_entity_poly.type
_entity_poly.pdbx_seq_one_letter_code
_entity_poly.pdbx_strand_id
1 'polypeptide(L)'
;MSYPGGKGRAYQRLINLMPPHDVFIETHLGGGAIMLHKRRATRNIGIDADINVIAAWRERDDAGIELVHGDAADYLRSTPLAPGTLVFCDPPYWPSSRRRARCYRCDYDAGDHLRLLATLTDLPCQVMITGYPSDAYAAALSGWHVTDYPNCTQTGLVTEKAWTNYAPPVVLHDYDHLGMDFREREALRRRRTSHVRKLQRAPALERNAILADLADAFPDELKLAVRRHGR
;
A
#
# COMPACT_ATOMS: atom_id res chain seq x y z
N MET A 1 13.07 -1.16 15.41
CA MET A 1 13.91 -0.04 14.96
C MET A 1 13.02 1.14 14.60
N SER A 2 13.28 2.35 15.12
CA SER A 2 12.57 3.56 14.69
C SER A 2 13.21 4.04 13.39
N TYR A 3 12.53 3.89 12.26
CA TYR A 3 13.01 4.34 10.95
C TYR A 3 12.45 5.74 10.63
N PRO A 4 13.29 6.72 10.23
CA PRO A 4 12.81 8.04 9.83
C PRO A 4 11.81 7.91 8.67
N GLY A 5 10.67 8.60 8.75
CA GLY A 5 9.65 8.56 7.69
C GLY A 5 8.65 7.39 7.76
N GLY A 6 8.71 6.54 8.80
CA GLY A 6 7.70 5.50 8.97
C GLY A 6 6.27 6.07 8.97
N LYS A 7 5.37 5.47 8.18
CA LYS A 7 3.96 5.92 7.99
C LYS A 7 3.06 5.80 9.22
N GLY A 8 3.61 5.84 10.44
CA GLY A 8 2.93 6.04 11.72
C GLY A 8 1.53 5.41 11.80
N ARG A 9 0.48 6.24 11.87
CA ARG A 9 -0.92 5.83 11.74
C ARG A 9 -1.49 6.06 10.33
N ALA A 10 -0.73 6.68 9.43
CA ALA A 10 -1.14 6.99 8.06
C ALA A 10 -1.31 5.74 7.19
N TYR A 11 -0.66 4.62 7.54
CA TYR A 11 -0.79 3.36 6.80
C TYR A 11 -2.26 2.93 6.61
N GLN A 12 -3.13 3.20 7.58
CA GLN A 12 -4.55 2.83 7.51
C GLN A 12 -5.25 3.48 6.31
N ARG A 13 -4.93 4.76 6.06
CA ARG A 13 -5.49 5.53 4.95
C ARG A 13 -4.93 5.07 3.62
N LEU A 14 -3.61 4.86 3.56
CA LEU A 14 -2.94 4.40 2.35
C LEU A 14 -3.39 3.01 1.93
N ILE A 15 -3.57 2.08 2.88
CA ILE A 15 -4.09 0.74 2.59
C ILE A 15 -5.52 0.81 2.03
N ASN A 16 -6.35 1.75 2.50
CA ASN A 16 -7.69 1.98 1.95
C ASN A 16 -7.68 2.62 0.54
N LEU A 17 -6.51 2.93 -0.02
CA LEU A 17 -6.35 3.34 -1.43
C LEU A 17 -5.79 2.21 -2.30
N MET A 18 -5.57 1.02 -1.73
CA MET A 18 -4.97 -0.11 -2.45
C MET A 18 -6.04 -0.96 -3.14
N PRO A 19 -6.06 -1.01 -4.48
CA PRO A 19 -6.86 -1.98 -5.22
C PRO A 19 -6.35 -3.41 -4.94
N PRO A 20 -7.17 -4.45 -5.20
CA PRO A 20 -6.74 -5.83 -5.06
C PRO A 20 -5.53 -6.13 -5.96
N HIS A 21 -4.54 -6.81 -5.40
CA HIS A 21 -3.31 -7.15 -6.09
C HIS A 21 -2.74 -8.49 -5.62
N ASP A 22 -2.08 -9.20 -6.54
CA ASP A 22 -1.46 -10.50 -6.29
C ASP A 22 0.01 -10.37 -5.92
N VAL A 23 0.66 -9.35 -6.50
CA VAL A 23 2.05 -9.00 -6.22
C VAL A 23 2.09 -7.61 -5.60
N PHE A 24 2.78 -7.49 -4.47
CA PHE A 24 3.02 -6.21 -3.83
C PHE A 24 4.51 -5.89 -3.81
N ILE A 25 4.88 -4.69 -4.24
CA ILE A 25 6.26 -4.20 -4.20
C ILE A 25 6.30 -2.92 -3.37
N GLU A 26 7.03 -2.93 -2.26
CA GLU A 26 7.36 -1.73 -1.48
C GLU A 26 8.80 -1.32 -1.81
N THR A 27 8.93 -0.26 -2.60
CA THR A 27 10.21 0.14 -3.24
C THR A 27 11.23 0.78 -2.29
N HIS A 28 10.73 1.38 -1.22
CA HIS A 28 11.52 2.09 -0.20
C HIS A 28 11.10 1.53 1.16
N LEU A 29 11.51 0.28 1.40
CA LEU A 29 10.97 -0.56 2.46
C LEU A 29 11.06 0.09 3.83
N GLY A 30 12.20 0.65 4.20
CA GLY A 30 12.43 1.27 5.50
C GLY A 30 11.88 0.43 6.66
N GLY A 31 10.93 0.99 7.41
CA GLY A 31 10.23 0.28 8.49
C GLY A 31 9.12 -0.69 8.05
N GLY A 32 8.70 -0.64 6.79
CA GLY A 32 7.65 -1.44 6.12
C GLY A 32 6.31 -1.40 6.83
N ALA A 33 5.89 -0.19 7.24
CA ALA A 33 4.59 -0.02 7.91
C ALA A 33 3.44 -0.50 7.02
N ILE A 34 3.52 -0.30 5.70
CA ILE A 34 2.52 -0.81 4.76
C ILE A 34 2.66 -2.33 4.63
N MET A 35 3.85 -2.84 4.27
CA MET A 35 4.15 -4.28 4.15
C MET A 35 3.59 -5.11 5.31
N LEU A 36 3.77 -4.64 6.55
CA LEU A 36 3.41 -5.37 7.76
C LEU A 36 1.92 -5.28 8.13
N HIS A 37 1.24 -4.18 7.79
CA HIS A 37 -0.13 -3.94 8.26
C HIS A 37 -1.20 -4.22 7.21
N LYS A 38 -0.86 -4.24 5.92
CA LYS A 38 -1.81 -4.68 4.90
C LYS A 38 -1.97 -6.19 4.93
N ARG A 39 -3.12 -6.68 4.48
CA ARG A 39 -3.26 -8.08 4.08
C ARG A 39 -2.15 -8.46 3.11
N ARG A 40 -1.48 -9.58 3.37
CA ARG A 40 -0.41 -10.10 2.50
C ARG A 40 -0.97 -10.39 1.11
N ALA A 41 -0.23 -9.97 0.09
CA ALA A 41 -0.47 -10.41 -1.27
C ALA A 41 0.15 -11.81 -1.45
N THR A 42 -0.12 -12.48 -2.58
CA THR A 42 0.46 -13.79 -2.89
C THR A 42 1.98 -13.74 -2.91
N ARG A 43 2.53 -12.68 -3.51
CA ARG A 43 3.97 -12.38 -3.53
C ARG A 43 4.21 -10.99 -2.98
N ASN A 44 5.18 -10.84 -2.07
CA ASN A 44 5.49 -9.55 -1.44
C ASN A 44 6.99 -9.29 -1.56
N ILE A 45 7.36 -8.15 -2.12
CA ILE A 45 8.74 -7.78 -2.41
C ILE A 45 9.04 -6.46 -1.69
N GLY A 46 10.07 -6.44 -0.85
CA GLY A 46 10.58 -5.25 -0.20
C GLY A 46 11.93 -4.88 -0.80
N ILE A 47 12.04 -3.66 -1.33
CA ILE A 47 13.26 -3.13 -1.93
C ILE A 47 13.76 -2.00 -1.03
N ASP A 48 15.06 -1.96 -0.77
CA ASP A 48 15.68 -0.80 -0.13
C ASP A 48 17.12 -0.64 -0.60
N ALA A 49 17.55 0.61 -0.77
CA ALA A 49 18.92 0.96 -1.10
C ALA A 49 19.84 0.97 0.13
N ASP A 50 19.28 1.04 1.35
CA ASP A 50 20.05 0.95 2.59
C ASP A 50 20.23 -0.50 3.01
N ILE A 51 21.47 -1.00 2.89
CA ILE A 51 21.84 -2.35 3.34
C ILE A 51 21.49 -2.62 4.80
N ASN A 52 21.46 -1.60 5.67
CA ASN A 52 21.07 -1.77 7.06
C ASN A 52 19.59 -2.11 7.20
N VAL A 53 18.73 -1.56 6.35
CA VAL A 53 17.31 -1.91 6.30
C VAL A 53 17.19 -3.37 5.90
N ILE A 54 17.85 -3.77 4.82
CA ILE A 54 17.81 -5.16 4.33
C ILE A 54 18.34 -6.13 5.39
N ALA A 55 19.45 -5.81 6.08
CA ALA A 55 19.98 -6.61 7.17
C ALA A 55 18.96 -6.77 8.31
N ALA A 56 18.36 -5.66 8.77
CA ALA A 56 17.35 -5.68 9.83
C ALA A 56 16.07 -6.45 9.42
N TRP A 57 15.72 -6.48 8.14
CA TRP A 57 14.61 -7.28 7.63
C TRP A 57 14.96 -8.77 7.52
N ARG A 58 16.19 -9.10 7.16
CA ARG A 58 16.67 -10.51 7.17
C ARG A 58 16.66 -11.10 8.57
N GLU A 59 17.00 -10.32 9.59
CA GLU A 59 16.92 -10.74 11.00
C GLU A 59 15.49 -11.07 11.46
N ARG A 60 14.45 -10.56 10.77
CA ARG A 60 13.05 -10.91 11.07
C ARG A 60 12.64 -12.28 10.55
N ASP A 61 13.41 -12.85 9.61
CA ASP A 61 13.19 -14.18 9.03
C ASP A 61 11.76 -14.43 8.52
N ASP A 62 11.15 -13.43 7.85
CA ASP A 62 9.83 -13.58 7.24
C ASP A 62 9.96 -14.15 5.82
N ALA A 63 9.89 -15.48 5.72
CA ALA A 63 10.02 -16.22 4.45
C ALA A 63 9.00 -15.83 3.36
N GLY A 64 7.92 -15.12 3.71
CA GLY A 64 6.95 -14.68 2.72
C GLY A 64 7.21 -13.26 2.18
N ILE A 65 8.38 -12.67 2.47
CA ILE A 65 8.81 -11.37 1.94
C ILE A 65 10.14 -11.55 1.23
N GLU A 66 10.15 -11.30 -0.06
CA GLU A 66 11.37 -11.27 -0.86
C GLU A 66 12.07 -9.93 -0.65
N LEU A 67 13.35 -9.97 -0.28
CA LEU A 67 14.14 -8.76 0.00
C LEU A 67 15.14 -8.49 -1.12
N VAL A 68 15.09 -7.27 -1.66
CA VAL A 68 15.99 -6.81 -2.71
C VAL A 68 16.81 -5.64 -2.18
N HIS A 69 18.13 -5.77 -2.20
CA HIS A 69 19.03 -4.66 -1.92
C HIS A 69 19.40 -3.96 -3.24
N GLY A 70 18.99 -2.70 -3.41
CA GLY A 70 19.29 -1.94 -4.61
C GLY A 70 18.43 -0.69 -4.78
N ASP A 71 18.69 0.05 -5.86
CA ASP A 71 17.85 1.18 -6.27
C ASP A 71 16.51 0.67 -6.81
N ALA A 72 15.43 1.29 -6.33
CA ALA A 72 14.08 0.93 -6.71
C ALA A 72 13.83 1.07 -8.21
N ALA A 73 14.31 2.15 -8.82
CA ALA A 73 14.06 2.41 -10.23
C ALA A 73 14.83 1.43 -11.12
N ASP A 74 16.05 1.04 -10.72
CA ASP A 74 16.82 -0.01 -11.40
C ASP A 74 16.11 -1.37 -11.36
N TYR A 75 15.61 -1.77 -10.19
CA TYR A 75 14.86 -3.02 -10.06
C TYR A 75 13.60 -3.03 -10.91
N LEU A 76 12.81 -1.94 -10.87
CA LEU A 76 11.56 -1.83 -11.60
C LEU A 76 11.76 -1.83 -13.12
N ARG A 77 12.83 -1.22 -13.63
CA ARG A 77 13.15 -1.24 -15.08
C ARG A 77 13.63 -2.61 -15.57
N SER A 78 14.32 -3.36 -14.71
CA SER A 78 14.94 -4.64 -15.08
C SER A 78 14.06 -5.86 -14.82
N THR A 79 12.94 -5.68 -14.11
CA THR A 79 12.05 -6.78 -13.71
C THR A 79 10.73 -6.71 -14.46
N PRO A 80 10.32 -7.77 -15.18
CA PRO A 80 8.98 -7.85 -15.76
C PRO A 80 7.91 -7.80 -14.66
N LEU A 81 6.95 -6.89 -14.80
CA LEU A 81 5.84 -6.73 -13.86
C LEU A 81 4.53 -7.20 -14.47
N ALA A 82 3.80 -8.03 -13.73
CA ALA A 82 2.46 -8.46 -14.14
C ALA A 82 1.43 -7.34 -13.90
N PRO A 83 0.35 -7.25 -14.69
CA PRO A 83 -0.71 -6.25 -14.47
C PRO A 83 -1.36 -6.30 -13.08
N GLY A 84 -1.39 -7.47 -12.43
CA GLY A 84 -1.87 -7.66 -11.04
C GLY A 84 -0.89 -7.22 -9.94
N THR A 85 0.15 -6.46 -10.31
CA THR A 85 1.13 -5.91 -9.37
C THR A 85 0.71 -4.52 -8.89
N LEU A 86 0.82 -4.29 -7.58
CA LEU A 86 0.80 -2.95 -6.99
C LEU A 86 2.20 -2.57 -6.52
N VAL A 87 2.73 -1.48 -7.07
CA VAL A 87 3.97 -0.84 -6.62
C VAL A 87 3.62 0.31 -5.68
N PHE A 88 4.02 0.19 -4.42
CA PHE A 88 3.96 1.27 -3.44
C PHE A 88 5.34 1.94 -3.32
N CYS A 89 5.34 3.27 -3.46
CA CYS A 89 6.54 4.07 -3.51
C CYS A 89 6.50 5.20 -2.48
N ASP A 90 7.47 5.20 -1.57
CA ASP A 90 7.61 6.23 -0.54
C ASP A 90 9.07 6.70 -0.48
N PRO A 91 9.54 7.42 -1.52
CA PRO A 91 10.93 7.79 -1.63
C PRO A 91 11.32 8.82 -0.55
N PRO A 92 12.62 8.95 -0.24
CA PRO A 92 13.14 10.09 0.51
C PRO A 92 12.54 11.39 -0.05
N TYR A 93 11.91 12.21 0.78
CA TYR A 93 11.13 13.37 0.31
C TYR A 93 11.96 14.32 -0.55
N TRP A 94 11.34 15.07 -1.46
CA TRP A 94 12.04 15.99 -2.35
C TRP A 94 13.02 16.92 -1.60
N PRO A 95 14.25 17.18 -2.09
CA PRO A 95 15.30 17.88 -1.32
C PRO A 95 14.85 19.19 -0.65
N SER A 96 14.12 20.07 -1.36
CA SER A 96 13.65 21.34 -0.81
C SER A 96 12.50 21.21 0.20
N SER A 97 11.87 20.04 0.29
CA SER A 97 10.83 19.73 1.28
C SER A 97 11.41 19.15 2.58
N ARG A 98 12.70 18.82 2.61
CA ARG A 98 13.37 18.27 3.79
C ARG A 98 13.73 19.37 4.78
N ARG A 99 13.59 19.08 6.08
CA ARG A 99 14.04 19.99 7.15
C ARG A 99 15.57 20.09 7.28
N ARG A 100 16.29 19.06 6.83
CA ARG A 100 17.75 19.00 6.83
C ARG A 100 18.22 18.58 5.44
N ALA A 101 19.41 19.06 5.05
CA ALA A 101 20.01 18.71 3.76
C ALA A 101 20.24 17.19 3.60
N ARG A 102 20.50 16.48 4.72
CA ARG A 102 20.52 15.02 4.77
C ARG A 102 19.61 14.49 5.87
N CYS A 103 18.61 13.71 5.49
CA CYS A 103 17.62 13.09 6.38
C CYS A 103 17.68 11.57 6.35
N TYR A 104 18.09 10.99 5.22
CA TYR A 104 18.14 9.56 4.98
C TYR A 104 19.59 9.14 4.70
N ARG A 105 19.91 7.87 4.94
CA ARG A 105 21.26 7.34 4.65
C ARG A 105 21.51 7.34 3.13
N CYS A 106 20.51 6.90 2.37
CA CYS A 106 20.45 6.94 0.92
C CYS A 106 19.46 8.03 0.50
N ASP A 107 19.88 9.29 0.57
CA ASP A 107 19.06 10.45 0.17
C ASP A 107 18.95 10.53 -1.36
N TYR A 108 17.81 10.99 -1.84
CA TYR A 108 17.59 11.30 -3.26
C TYR A 108 18.02 12.74 -3.56
N ASP A 109 18.61 12.98 -4.73
CA ASP A 109 18.65 14.31 -5.33
C ASP A 109 17.48 14.52 -6.31
N ALA A 110 17.41 15.70 -6.94
CA ALA A 110 16.36 16.01 -7.90
C ALA A 110 16.40 15.09 -9.14
N GLY A 111 17.60 14.69 -9.59
CA GLY A 111 17.78 13.77 -10.70
C GLY A 111 17.30 12.36 -10.38
N ASP A 112 17.55 11.87 -9.16
CA ASP A 112 17.03 10.59 -8.67
C ASP A 112 15.50 10.57 -8.68
N HIS A 113 14.87 11.65 -8.20
CA HIS A 113 13.42 11.78 -8.26
C HIS A 113 12.89 11.76 -9.71
N LEU A 114 13.52 12.49 -10.63
CA LEU A 114 13.11 12.50 -12.03
C LEU A 114 13.27 11.12 -12.69
N ARG A 115 14.37 10.41 -12.40
CA ARG A 115 14.61 9.03 -12.86
C ARG A 115 13.54 8.08 -12.33
N LEU A 116 13.21 8.19 -11.05
CA LEU A 116 12.16 7.39 -10.42
C LEU A 116 10.80 7.68 -11.06
N LEU A 117 10.41 8.96 -11.16
CA LEU A 117 9.14 9.36 -11.76
C LEU A 117 8.98 8.85 -13.19
N ALA A 118 10.01 9.02 -14.03
CA ALA A 118 10.01 8.51 -15.40
C ALA A 118 9.83 6.99 -15.47
N THR A 119 10.39 6.26 -14.49
CA THR A 119 10.21 4.81 -14.39
C THR A 119 8.79 4.45 -14.01
N LEU A 120 8.25 5.10 -12.97
CA LEU A 120 6.91 4.81 -12.45
C LEU A 120 5.80 5.09 -13.47
N THR A 121 5.98 6.12 -14.31
CA THR A 121 5.00 6.47 -15.35
C THR A 121 4.94 5.47 -16.51
N ASP A 122 5.98 4.65 -16.70
CA ASP A 122 6.07 3.68 -17.79
C ASP A 122 5.67 2.26 -17.37
N LEU A 123 5.40 2.03 -16.08
CA LEU A 123 5.10 0.69 -15.58
C LEU A 123 3.74 0.17 -16.09
N PRO A 124 3.63 -1.11 -16.49
CA PRO A 124 2.41 -1.71 -17.01
C PRO A 124 1.42 -2.14 -15.90
N CYS A 125 1.60 -1.64 -14.67
CA CYS A 125 0.87 -2.10 -13.49
C CYS A 125 0.40 -0.92 -12.63
N GLN A 126 -0.25 -1.24 -11.51
CA GLN A 126 -0.77 -0.23 -10.60
C GLN A 126 0.36 0.36 -9.75
N VAL A 127 0.33 1.68 -9.57
CA VAL A 127 1.36 2.40 -8.82
C VAL A 127 0.70 3.41 -7.87
N MET A 128 1.20 3.43 -6.64
CA MET A 128 0.91 4.45 -5.64
C MET A 128 2.23 5.06 -5.17
N ILE A 129 2.40 6.38 -5.35
CA ILE A 129 3.55 7.12 -4.80
C ILE A 129 3.08 8.12 -3.75
N THR A 130 3.82 8.27 -2.65
CA THR A 130 3.53 9.24 -1.59
C THR A 130 4.63 10.28 -1.42
N GLY A 131 4.26 11.47 -0.94
CA GLY A 131 5.21 12.54 -0.67
C GLY A 131 4.56 13.91 -0.50
N TYR A 132 5.39 14.95 -0.43
CA TYR A 132 4.95 16.35 -0.43
C TYR A 132 4.72 16.87 -1.84
N PRO A 133 3.76 17.80 -2.04
CA PRO A 133 3.56 18.44 -3.35
C PRO A 133 4.84 19.18 -3.80
N SER A 134 5.14 19.09 -5.08
CA SER A 134 6.19 19.86 -5.75
C SER A 134 5.83 20.03 -7.23
N ASP A 135 6.40 21.06 -7.88
CA ASP A 135 6.15 21.32 -9.31
C ASP A 135 6.61 20.14 -10.18
N ALA A 136 7.71 19.49 -9.82
CA ALA A 136 8.21 18.30 -10.51
C ALA A 136 7.20 17.13 -10.46
N TYR A 137 6.62 16.86 -9.29
CA TYR A 137 5.58 15.83 -9.14
C TYR A 137 4.29 16.24 -9.86
N ALA A 138 3.88 17.50 -9.78
CA ALA A 138 2.68 18.00 -10.44
C ALA A 138 2.78 17.86 -11.97
N ALA A 139 3.96 18.14 -12.55
CA ALA A 139 4.20 17.97 -13.97
C ALA A 139 4.23 16.49 -14.38
N ALA A 140 5.03 15.67 -13.69
CA ALA A 140 5.22 14.26 -14.05
C ALA A 140 3.96 13.39 -13.83
N LEU A 141 3.15 13.71 -12.83
CA LEU A 141 1.98 12.93 -12.41
C LEU A 141 0.66 13.63 -12.76
N SER A 142 0.66 14.50 -13.78
CA SER A 142 -0.50 15.32 -14.16
C SER A 142 -1.75 14.51 -14.54
N GLY A 143 -1.58 13.29 -15.05
CA GLY A 143 -2.68 12.36 -15.36
C GLY A 143 -3.09 11.42 -14.21
N TRP A 144 -2.46 11.54 -13.04
CA TRP A 144 -2.68 10.63 -11.91
C TRP A 144 -3.73 11.20 -10.96
N HIS A 145 -4.43 10.30 -10.26
CA HIS A 145 -5.36 10.69 -9.20
C HIS A 145 -4.60 11.09 -7.95
N VAL A 146 -5.03 12.17 -7.29
CA VAL A 146 -4.38 12.72 -6.09
C VAL A 146 -5.32 12.60 -4.90
N THR A 147 -4.82 12.03 -3.80
CA THR A 147 -5.52 11.97 -2.52
C THR A 147 -4.67 12.63 -1.43
N ASP A 148 -5.26 13.61 -0.75
CA ASP A 148 -4.65 14.22 0.44
C ASP A 148 -4.91 13.35 1.67
N TYR A 149 -3.88 13.17 2.51
CA TYR A 149 -4.05 12.50 3.79
C TYR A 149 -3.25 13.20 4.91
N PRO A 150 -3.82 13.29 6.11
CA PRO A 150 -3.10 13.82 7.26
C PRO A 150 -2.12 12.78 7.81
N ASN A 151 -0.89 13.21 8.06
CA ASN A 151 0.17 12.45 8.71
C ASN A 151 0.64 13.17 9.98
N CYS A 152 0.89 12.43 11.06
CA CYS A 152 1.43 13.00 12.28
C CYS A 152 2.95 12.83 12.29
N THR A 153 3.67 13.94 12.29
CA THR A 153 5.12 13.97 12.46
C THR A 153 5.48 14.30 13.91
N GLN A 154 6.75 14.18 14.29
CA GLN A 154 7.26 14.61 15.61
C GLN A 154 6.99 16.10 15.89
N THR A 155 6.75 16.90 14.85
CA THR A 155 6.60 18.35 14.91
C THR A 155 5.17 18.84 14.67
N GLY A 156 4.20 17.93 14.55
CA GLY A 156 2.79 18.27 14.33
C GLY A 156 2.16 17.56 13.14
N LEU A 157 0.90 17.90 12.89
CA LEU A 157 0.10 17.39 11.77
C LEU A 157 0.57 18.02 10.46
N VAL A 158 0.88 17.19 9.47
CA VAL A 158 1.21 17.61 8.10
C VAL A 158 0.25 16.93 7.13
N THR A 159 -0.02 17.57 6.01
CA THR A 159 -0.79 16.97 4.92
C THR A 159 0.18 16.48 3.85
N GLU A 160 0.13 15.18 3.56
CA GLU A 160 0.88 14.55 2.48
C GLU A 160 -0.08 14.14 1.36
N LYS A 161 0.48 13.88 0.18
CA LYS A 161 -0.26 13.43 -1.00
C LYS A 161 0.09 11.99 -1.33
N ALA A 162 -0.92 11.24 -1.77
CA ALA A 162 -0.77 9.98 -2.48
C ALA A 162 -1.22 10.20 -3.93
N TRP A 163 -0.37 9.86 -4.89
CA TRP A 163 -0.70 9.83 -6.31
C TRP A 163 -0.87 8.40 -6.77
N THR A 164 -1.94 8.10 -7.51
CA THR A 164 -2.22 6.78 -8.08
C THR A 164 -2.49 6.86 -9.59
N ASN A 165 -1.95 5.91 -10.35
CA ASN A 165 -2.23 5.79 -11.80
C ASN A 165 -3.54 5.04 -12.10
N TYR A 166 -4.35 4.83 -11.07
CA TYR A 166 -5.64 4.17 -11.12
C TYR A 166 -6.68 4.98 -10.34
N ALA A 167 -7.95 4.83 -10.71
CA ALA A 167 -9.06 5.47 -10.02
C ALA A 167 -9.19 4.92 -8.58
N PRO A 168 -9.62 5.74 -7.60
CA PRO A 168 -9.85 5.29 -6.24
C PRO A 168 -10.70 4.00 -6.21
N PRO A 169 -10.21 2.94 -5.54
CA PRO A 169 -10.81 1.62 -5.68
C PRO A 169 -12.15 1.52 -4.95
N VAL A 170 -13.14 0.91 -5.61
CA VAL A 170 -14.42 0.51 -4.97
C VAL A 170 -14.25 -0.76 -4.15
N VAL A 171 -13.37 -1.67 -4.60
CA VAL A 171 -12.99 -2.91 -3.89
C VAL A 171 -11.60 -2.73 -3.30
N LEU A 172 -11.47 -2.95 -1.99
CA LEU A 172 -10.18 -2.79 -1.31
C LEU A 172 -9.43 -4.11 -1.23
N HIS A 173 -8.10 -4.03 -1.34
CA HIS A 173 -7.21 -5.14 -1.02
C HIS A 173 -7.39 -5.62 0.42
N ASP A 174 -7.63 -4.68 1.33
CA ASP A 174 -7.80 -4.94 2.75
C ASP A 174 -8.91 -4.06 3.33
N TYR A 175 -9.87 -4.70 4.02
CA TYR A 175 -11.01 -4.03 4.65
C TYR A 175 -10.81 -3.85 6.16
N ASP A 176 -9.69 -4.33 6.73
CA ASP A 176 -9.46 -4.29 8.17
C ASP A 176 -9.11 -2.89 8.68
N HIS A 177 -8.74 -1.99 7.76
CA HIS A 177 -8.48 -0.58 8.04
C HIS A 177 -9.66 0.33 7.68
N LEU A 178 -10.82 -0.22 7.29
CA LEU A 178 -11.99 0.56 6.86
C LEU A 178 -12.66 1.27 8.05
N GLY A 179 -12.68 2.61 8.01
CA GLY A 179 -13.27 3.49 9.04
C GLY A 179 -12.38 4.71 9.31
N MET A 180 -13.00 5.87 9.58
CA MET A 180 -12.28 7.14 9.73
C MET A 180 -11.46 7.20 11.01
N ASP A 181 -11.95 6.56 12.07
CA ASP A 181 -11.29 6.50 13.37
C ASP A 181 -11.25 5.09 13.98
N PHE A 182 -10.62 4.98 15.14
CA PHE A 182 -10.48 3.71 15.85
C PHE A 182 -11.83 3.10 16.25
N ARG A 183 -12.77 3.93 16.71
CA ARG A 183 -14.08 3.47 17.20
C ARG A 183 -14.91 2.96 16.03
N GLU A 184 -14.91 3.66 14.91
CA GLU A 184 -15.59 3.24 13.68
C GLU A 184 -15.03 1.92 13.16
N ARG A 185 -13.69 1.79 13.08
CA ARG A 185 -13.03 0.54 12.67
C ARG A 185 -13.41 -0.62 13.58
N GLU A 186 -13.36 -0.40 14.90
CA GLU A 186 -13.72 -1.42 15.87
C GLU A 186 -15.20 -1.82 15.76
N ALA A 187 -16.10 -0.85 15.66
CA ALA A 187 -17.53 -1.10 15.49
C ALA A 187 -17.82 -1.87 14.19
N LEU A 188 -17.19 -1.49 13.07
CA LEU A 188 -17.33 -2.19 11.80
C LEU A 188 -16.80 -3.63 11.89
N ARG A 189 -15.62 -3.84 12.47
CA ARG A 189 -15.03 -5.17 12.67
C ARG A 189 -15.94 -6.06 13.51
N ARG A 190 -16.51 -5.52 14.61
CA ARG A 190 -17.47 -6.25 15.46
C ARG A 190 -18.74 -6.64 14.70
N ARG A 191 -19.32 -5.73 13.90
CA ARG A 191 -20.49 -6.03 13.05
C ARG A 191 -20.19 -7.14 12.04
N ARG A 192 -19.11 -7.01 11.27
CA ARG A 192 -18.63 -8.03 10.31
C ARG A 192 -18.46 -9.39 10.98
N THR A 193 -17.78 -9.42 12.12
CA THR A 193 -17.51 -10.66 12.87
C THR A 193 -18.81 -11.30 13.41
N SER A 194 -19.74 -10.47 13.89
CA SER A 194 -21.05 -10.94 14.37
C SER A 194 -21.86 -11.62 13.26
N HIS A 195 -21.90 -11.03 12.07
CA HIS A 195 -22.59 -11.63 10.91
C HIS A 195 -21.98 -13.00 10.54
N VAL A 196 -20.65 -13.10 10.47
CA VAL A 196 -19.98 -14.39 10.20
C VAL A 196 -20.30 -15.41 11.29
N ARG A 197 -20.28 -15.03 12.57
CA ARG A 197 -20.60 -15.94 13.68
C ARG A 197 -22.05 -16.44 13.64
N LYS A 198 -23.01 -15.61 13.19
CA LYS A 198 -24.40 -16.04 12.98
C LYS A 198 -24.45 -17.13 11.91
N LEU A 199 -23.82 -16.91 10.76
CA LEU A 199 -23.74 -17.90 9.68
C LEU A 199 -23.02 -19.19 10.10
N GLN A 200 -21.96 -19.09 10.91
CA GLN A 200 -21.24 -20.27 11.41
C GLN A 200 -22.08 -21.15 12.34
N ARG A 201 -23.04 -20.56 13.07
CA ARG A 201 -23.93 -21.27 13.99
C ARG A 201 -25.18 -21.84 13.31
N ALA A 202 -25.53 -21.34 12.13
CA ALA A 202 -26.69 -21.81 11.38
C ALA A 202 -26.49 -23.26 10.88
N PRO A 203 -27.54 -24.10 10.84
CA PRO A 203 -27.52 -25.39 10.16
C PRO A 203 -27.07 -25.27 8.71
N ALA A 204 -26.49 -26.34 8.16
CA ALA A 204 -25.87 -26.31 6.83
C ALA A 204 -26.82 -25.85 5.71
N LEU A 205 -28.07 -26.33 5.70
CA LEU A 205 -29.06 -25.93 4.68
C LEU A 205 -29.45 -24.46 4.79
N GLU A 206 -29.67 -23.95 6.01
CA GLU A 206 -29.98 -22.52 6.24
C GLU A 206 -28.81 -21.63 5.80
N ARG A 207 -27.58 -22.00 6.19
CA ARG A 207 -26.37 -21.28 5.77
C ARG A 207 -26.23 -21.25 4.25
N ASN A 208 -26.47 -22.38 3.57
CA ASN A 208 -26.39 -22.45 2.12
C ASN A 208 -27.49 -21.62 1.43
N ALA A 209 -28.71 -21.62 1.96
CA ALA A 209 -29.79 -20.77 1.47
C ALA A 209 -29.43 -19.28 1.57
N ILE A 210 -28.93 -18.83 2.73
CA ILE A 210 -28.49 -17.43 2.90
C ILE A 210 -27.35 -17.08 1.94
N LEU A 211 -26.40 -17.99 1.72
CA LEU A 211 -25.32 -17.75 0.75
C LEU A 211 -25.83 -17.66 -0.70
N ALA A 212 -26.85 -18.43 -1.07
CA ALA A 212 -27.50 -18.32 -2.37
C ALA A 212 -28.25 -16.98 -2.51
N ASP A 213 -29.04 -16.59 -1.51
CA ASP A 213 -29.75 -15.30 -1.50
C ASP A 213 -28.77 -14.11 -1.63
N LEU A 214 -27.63 -14.18 -0.94
CA LEU A 214 -26.57 -13.17 -1.07
C LEU A 214 -25.95 -13.16 -2.47
N ALA A 215 -25.77 -14.32 -3.09
CA ALA A 215 -25.27 -14.43 -4.47
C ALA A 215 -26.23 -13.87 -5.50
N ASP A 216 -27.54 -14.04 -5.28
CA ASP A 216 -28.57 -13.48 -6.15
C ASP A 216 -28.71 -11.96 -5.96
N ALA A 217 -28.61 -11.47 -4.72
CA ALA A 217 -28.75 -10.05 -4.41
C ALA A 217 -27.50 -9.21 -4.77
N PHE A 218 -26.30 -9.80 -4.66
CA PHE A 218 -25.02 -9.11 -4.83
C PHE A 218 -24.06 -9.90 -5.74
N PRO A 219 -24.46 -10.24 -6.98
CA PRO A 219 -23.72 -11.16 -7.83
C PRO A 219 -22.34 -10.63 -8.20
N ASP A 220 -22.18 -9.32 -8.39
CA ASP A 220 -20.91 -8.74 -8.83
C ASP A 220 -19.94 -8.55 -7.66
N GLU A 221 -20.42 -8.13 -6.49
CA GLU A 221 -19.64 -8.04 -5.26
C GLU A 221 -19.12 -9.41 -4.83
N LEU A 222 -19.94 -10.47 -4.96
CA LEU A 222 -19.51 -11.82 -4.65
C LEU A 222 -18.48 -12.36 -5.66
N LYS A 223 -18.65 -12.10 -6.97
CA LYS A 223 -17.61 -12.44 -7.96
C LYS A 223 -16.27 -11.76 -7.63
N LEU A 224 -16.30 -10.49 -7.26
CA LEU A 224 -15.11 -9.73 -6.88
C LEU A 224 -14.47 -10.29 -5.59
N ALA A 225 -15.29 -10.62 -4.59
CA ALA A 225 -14.82 -11.22 -3.34
C ALA A 225 -14.19 -12.60 -3.56
N VAL A 226 -14.78 -13.45 -4.41
CA VAL A 226 -14.23 -14.79 -4.73
C VAL A 226 -12.93 -14.68 -5.50
N ARG A 227 -12.83 -13.81 -6.53
CA ARG A 227 -11.58 -13.60 -7.29
C ARG A 227 -10.40 -13.20 -6.39
N ARG A 228 -10.65 -12.35 -5.39
CA ARG A 228 -9.64 -11.94 -4.39
C ARG A 228 -9.11 -13.11 -3.53
N HIS A 229 -9.85 -14.20 -3.44
CA HIS A 229 -9.49 -15.37 -2.62
C HIS A 229 -9.01 -16.57 -3.44
N GLY A 230 -8.92 -16.46 -4.77
CA GLY A 230 -8.65 -17.60 -5.63
C GLY A 230 -7.26 -18.21 -5.42
N ARG A 231 -7.04 -19.53 -5.45
CA ARG A 231 -7.86 -20.68 -5.88
C ARG A 231 -8.74 -20.46 -7.11
#